data_AF-A0A2W7MMX8-F1
#
_entry.id   AF-A0A2W7MMX8-F1
#
_cell.length_a   1.000
_cell.length_b   1.000
_cell.length_c   1.000
_cell.angle_alpha   90.00
_cell.angle_beta   90.00
_cell.angle_gamma   90.00
#
_symmetry.space_group_name_H-M   'P 1'
#
loop_
_entity.id
_entity.type
_entity.pdbx_description
1 polymer ?
#
loop_
_entity_poly.entity_id
_entity_poly.type
_entity_poly.pdbx_seq_one_letter_code
_entity_poly.pdbx_strand_id
1 'polypeptide(L)' 'MEKQIQLFVNVDNEGNIITSYHGENIIAADPYEFFFLTDVQTVEDIGLYKVVMVGMKPTLVLKENAQ' A
#
# COMPACT_ATOMS: atom_id res chain seq x y z
N MET A 1 21.69 -2.95 0.02
CA MET A 1 20.53 -3.69 -0.51
C MET A 1 19.30 -2.95 -0.02
N GLU A 2 18.44 -2.49 -0.92
CA GLU A 2 17.16 -1.90 -0.52
C GLU A 2 16.30 -3.00 0.10
N LYS A 3 15.75 -2.74 1.29
CA LYS A 3 14.88 -3.69 1.98
C LYS A 3 13.52 -3.66 1.31
N GLN A 4 13.06 -4.82 0.88
CA GLN A 4 11.73 -4.98 0.33
C GLN A 4 10.74 -5.30 1.46
N ILE A 5 9.70 -4.50 1.58
CA ILE A 5 8.66 -4.59 2.60
C ILE A 5 7.39 -5.15 1.96
N GLN A 6 6.76 -6.11 2.62
CA GLN A 6 5.43 -6.58 2.29
C GLN A 6 4.41 -5.59 2.84
N LEU A 7 3.46 -5.16 2.01
CA LEU A 7 2.43 -4.19 2.36
C LEU A 7 1.07 -4.73 1.94
N PHE A 8 0.18 -4.89 2.91
CA PHE A 8 -1.22 -5.27 2.74
C PHE A 8 -2.10 -4.07 3.05
N VAL A 9 -3.08 -3.76 2.20
CA VAL A 9 -3.93 -2.56 2.36
C VAL A 9 -5.39 -2.83 2.03
N ASN A 10 -6.27 -2.13 2.76
CA ASN A 10 -7.68 -1.93 2.41
C ASN A 10 -7.89 -0.46 2.12
N VAL A 11 -8.79 -0.17 1.19
CA VAL A 11 -9.05 1.18 0.69
C VAL A 11 -10.53 1.54 0.74
N ASP A 12 -10.82 2.84 0.67
CA ASP A 12 -12.18 3.32 0.42
C ASP A 12 -12.53 3.29 -1.08
N ASN A 13 -13.74 3.73 -1.42
CA ASN A 13 -14.21 3.79 -2.80
C ASN A 13 -13.39 4.74 -3.71
N GLU A 14 -12.58 5.62 -3.15
CA GLU A 14 -11.70 6.55 -3.89
C GLU A 14 -10.25 6.02 -3.98
N GLY A 15 -9.99 4.85 -3.40
CA GLY A 15 -8.68 4.21 -3.34
C GLY A 15 -7.80 4.70 -2.17
N ASN A 16 -8.30 5.54 -1.27
CA ASN A 16 -7.51 5.98 -0.11
C ASN A 16 -7.34 4.83 0.87
N ILE A 17 -6.12 4.65 1.36
CA ILE A 17 -5.81 3.58 2.33
C ILE A 17 -6.48 3.87 3.67
N ILE A 18 -7.34 2.96 4.11
CA ILE A 18 -8.03 3.02 5.41
C ILE A 18 -7.20 2.27 6.46
N THR A 19 -6.70 1.09 6.09
CA THR A 19 -5.88 0.25 6.97
C THR A 19 -4.71 -0.34 6.20
N SER A 20 -3.55 -0.41 6.84
CA SER A 20 -2.36 -1.07 6.31
C SER A 20 -1.76 -2.03 7.33
N TYR A 21 -1.12 -3.10 6.84
CA TYR A 21 -0.26 -3.98 7.62
C TYR A 21 1.00 -4.27 6.81
N HIS A 22 2.17 -4.05 7.41
CA HIS A 22 3.43 -4.16 6.70
C HIS A 22 4.57 -4.66 7.57
N GLY A 23 5.58 -5.25 6.92
CA GLY A 23 6.75 -5.81 7.59
C GLY A 23 7.61 -6.68 6.68
N GLU A 24 8.62 -7.29 7.28
CA GLU A 24 9.52 -8.25 6.62
C GLU A 24 9.10 -9.67 7.01
N ASN A 25 8.92 -10.56 6.02
CA ASN A 25 8.54 -11.97 6.20
C ASN A 25 7.26 -12.18 7.03
N ILE A 26 6.23 -11.39 6.73
CA ILE A 26 4.93 -11.44 7.39
C ILE A 26 3.89 -12.19 6.56
N ILE A 27 2.90 -12.77 7.25
CA ILE A 27 1.72 -13.40 6.66
C ILE A 27 0.50 -12.70 7.26
N ALA A 28 -0.33 -12.08 6.42
CA ALA A 28 -1.58 -11.49 6.88
C ALA A 28 -2.57 -12.59 7.31
N ALA A 29 -3.05 -12.50 8.55
CA ALA A 29 -4.08 -13.41 9.06
C ALA A 29 -5.49 -12.96 8.64
N ASP A 30 -5.69 -11.65 8.54
CA ASP A 30 -6.93 -11.03 8.10
C ASP A 30 -6.94 -10.83 6.58
N PRO A 31 -8.13 -10.79 5.95
CA PRO A 31 -8.24 -10.49 4.52
C PRO A 31 -7.88 -9.03 4.24
N TYR A 32 -7.11 -8.82 3.17
CA TYR A 32 -6.82 -7.51 2.61
C TYR A 32 -7.17 -7.47 1.12
N GLU A 33 -7.58 -6.31 0.63
CA GLU A 33 -7.96 -6.13 -0.77
C GLU A 33 -6.76 -6.13 -1.71
N PHE A 34 -5.65 -5.56 -1.28
CA PHE A 34 -4.45 -5.42 -2.10
C PHE A 34 -3.17 -5.80 -1.37
N PHE A 35 -2.18 -6.23 -2.16
CA PHE A 35 -0.84 -6.57 -1.72
C PHE A 35 0.20 -5.91 -2.63
N PHE A 36 1.24 -5.34 -2.03
CA PHE A 36 2.38 -4.74 -2.71
C PHE A 36 3.69 -5.17 -2.06
N LEU A 37 4.74 -5.20 -2.88
CA LEU A 37 6.13 -5.20 -2.42
C LEU A 37 6.70 -3.82 -2.68
N THR A 38 7.22 -3.16 -1.65
CA THR A 38 7.68 -1.77 -1.73
C THR A 38 8.89 -1.56 -0.82
N ASP A 39 9.35 -0.32 -0.65
CA ASP A 39 10.47 0.05 0.21
C ASP A 39 9.98 0.60 1.57
N VAL A 40 10.95 0.84 2.47
CA VAL A 40 10.69 1.35 3.82
C VAL A 40 10.07 2.75 3.79
N GLN A 41 10.53 3.63 2.89
CA GLN A 41 10.02 5.00 2.83
C GLN A 41 8.54 5.03 2.46
N THR A 42 8.15 4.19 1.50
CA THR A 42 6.75 4.11 1.04
C THR A 42 5.80 3.65 2.14
N VAL A 43 6.23 2.73 3.02
CA VAL A 43 5.38 2.31 4.15
C VAL A 43 5.35 3.32 5.29
N GLU A 44 6.44 4.05 5.53
CA GLU A 44 6.46 5.16 6.50
C GLU A 44 5.52 6.29 6.07
N ASP A 45 5.46 6.56 4.77
CA ASP A 45 4.63 7.60 4.17
C ASP A 45 3.26 7.09 3.69
N ILE A 46 2.83 5.89 4.10
CA ILE A 46 1.67 5.20 3.49
C ILE A 46 0.38 6.03 3.50
N GLY A 47 0.22 6.93 4.48
CA GLY A 47 -0.91 7.86 4.56
C GLY A 47 -0.99 8.87 3.40
N LEU A 48 0.10 9.09 2.67
CA LEU A 48 0.20 9.95 1.50
C LEU A 48 -0.16 9.22 0.19
N TYR A 49 -0.33 7.91 0.24
CA TYR A 49 -0.61 7.09 -0.93
C TYR A 49 -2.08 6.67 -1.05
N LYS A 50 -2.47 6.33 -2.28
CA LYS A 50 -3.73 5.68 -2.63
C LYS A 50 -3.49 4.56 -3.63
N VAL A 51 -4.41 3.62 -3.69
CA VAL A 51 -4.43 2.58 -4.73
C VAL A 51 -5.27 3.06 -5.91
N VAL A 52 -4.75 2.94 -7.12
CA VAL A 52 -5.46 3.24 -8.37
C VAL A 52 -5.40 2.01 -9.28
N MET A 53 -6.53 1.69 -9.91
CA MET A 53 -6.60 0.63 -10.90
C MET A 53 -6.18 1.16 -12.27
N VAL A 54 -5.05 0.67 -12.78
CA VAL A 54 -4.60 0.91 -14.16
C VAL A 54 -5.01 -0.29 -15.00
N GLY A 55 -6.23 -0.23 -15.54
CA GLY A 55 -6.91 -1.40 -16.11
C GLY A 55 -7.26 -2.39 -15.00
N MET A 56 -6.68 -3.60 -15.06
CA MET A 56 -6.84 -4.64 -14.02
C MET A 56 -5.68 -4.67 -13.00
N LYS A 57 -4.71 -3.76 -13.12
CA LYS A 57 -3.52 -3.75 -12.26
C LYS A 57 -3.66 -2.71 -11.15
N PRO A 58 -3.70 -3.11 -9.87
CA PRO A 58 -3.62 -2.15 -8.78
C PRO A 58 -2.23 -1.52 -8.75
N THR A 59 -2.20 -0.20 -8.60
CA THR A 59 -0.96 0.58 -8.54
C THR A 59 -1.02 1.49 -7.32
N LEU A 60 0.05 1.52 -6.54
CA LEU A 60 0.21 2.45 -5.42
C LEU A 60 0.76 3.77 -5.96
N VAL A 61 0.05 4.88 -5.73
CA VAL A 61 0.43 6.22 -6.22
C VAL A 61 0.30 7.27 -5.10
N LEU A 62 1.12 8.32 -5.16
CA LEU A 62 0.98 9.47 -4.27
C LEU A 62 -0.34 10.21 -4.54
N LYS A 63 -0.97 10.71 -3.48
CA LYS A 63 -2.13 11.61 -3.57
C LYS A 63 -1.68 12.94 -4.19
N GLU A 64 -2.55 13.57 -5.00
CA GLU A 64 -2.23 14.81 -5.73
C GLU A 64 -1.82 15.99 -4.80
N ASN A 65 -2.16 15.93 -3.52
CA ASN A 65 -1.84 16.96 -2.51
C ASN A 65 -0.93 16.44 -1.38
N ALA A 66 -0.18 15.36 -1.59
CA ALA A 66 0.82 14.90 -0.62
C ALA A 66 1.95 15.94 -0.53
N GLN A 67 2.06 16.64 0.61
CA GLN A 67 3.16 17.55 0.96
C GLN A 67 3.97 16.98 2.12
#